data_AF-A0A916BZ30-F1
#
_entry.id   AF-A0A916BZ30-F1
#
_cell.length_a   1.000
_cell.length_b   1.000
_cell.length_c   1.000
_cell.angle_alpha   90.00
_cell.angle_beta   90.00
_cell.angle_gamma   90.00
#
_symmetry.space_group_name_H-M   'P 1'
#
loop_
_entity.id
_entity.type
_entity.pdbx_description
1 polymer ?
#
loop_
_entity_poly.entity_id
_entity_poly.type
_entity_poly.pdbx_seq_one_letter_code
_entity_poly.pdbx_strand_id
1 'polypeptide(L)' 'MIALYDAASGAKVGRISEQQLAALLGWMEEESTEDREYYLTAEDCELMGEQGIDPTLIAVLREALKGREDMDLRYAQE' A
#
# COMPACT_ATOMS: atom_id res chain seq x y z
N MET A 1 2.11 -14.48 3.55
CA MET A 1 2.25 -13.07 4.01
C MET A 1 2.48 -12.19 2.78
N ILE A 2 2.26 -10.88 2.86
CA ILE A 2 2.38 -10.01 1.68
C ILE A 2 3.57 -9.06 1.84
N ALA A 3 4.44 -9.02 0.84
CA ALA A 3 5.52 -8.04 0.75
C ALA A 3 5.12 -6.88 -0.15
N LEU A 4 5.49 -5.67 0.27
CA LEU A 4 5.34 -4.44 -0.50
C LEU A 4 6.68 -4.04 -1.10
N TYR A 5 6.65 -3.57 -2.34
CA TYR A 5 7.80 -3.14 -3.11
C TYR A 5 7.53 -1.76 -3.69
N ASP A 6 8.57 -0.95 -3.78
CA ASP A 6 8.59 0.21 -4.66
C ASP A 6 8.74 -0.31 -6.09
N ALA A 7 7.78 -0.03 -6.96
CA ALA A 7 7.76 -0.59 -8.32
C ALA A 7 8.87 0.00 -9.20
N ALA A 8 9.24 1.27 -8.98
CA ALA A 8 10.29 1.94 -9.73
C ALA A 8 11.69 1.37 -9.46
N SER A 9 11.99 1.00 -8.21
CA SER A 9 13.30 0.51 -7.78
C SER A 9 13.36 -1.00 -7.56
N GLY A 10 12.21 -1.66 -7.42
CA GLY A 10 12.10 -3.06 -7.01
C GLY A 10 12.47 -3.32 -5.54
N ALA A 11 12.72 -2.27 -4.75
CA ALA A 11 13.12 -2.41 -3.36
C ALA A 11 11.94 -2.83 -2.49
N LYS A 12 12.14 -3.80 -1.59
CA LYS A 12 11.13 -4.14 -0.57
C LYS A 12 11.01 -2.98 0.41
N VAL A 13 9.80 -2.43 0.51
CA VAL A 13 9.50 -1.25 1.34
C VAL A 13 8.66 -1.58 2.57
N GLY A 14 8.02 -2.75 2.60
CA GLY A 14 7.18 -3.12 3.73
C GLY A 14 6.69 -4.56 3.69
N ARG A 15 5.93 -4.91 4.72
CA ARG A 15 5.23 -6.19 4.83
C ARG A 15 3.89 -5.96 5.50
N ILE A 16 2.85 -6.60 4.98
CA ILE A 16 1.48 -6.50 5.47
C ILE A 16 0.84 -7.90 5.57
N SER A 17 -0.23 -7.99 6.35
CA SER A 17 -1.06 -9.20 6.43
C SER A 17 -2.00 -9.31 5.22
N GLU A 18 -2.60 -10.49 5.02
CA GLU A 18 -3.63 -10.68 3.98
C GLU A 18 -4.89 -9.84 4.26
N GLN A 19 -5.24 -9.64 5.53
CA GLN A 19 -6.36 -8.77 5.92
C GLN A 19 -6.08 -7.30 5.58
N GLN A 20 -4.84 -6.85 5.80
CA GLN A 20 -4.41 -5.50 5.44
C GLN A 20 -4.36 -5.31 3.92
N LEU A 21 -3.92 -6.33 3.18
CA LEU A 21 -4.01 -6.32 1.73
C LEU A 21 -5.47 -6.17 1.30
N ALA A 22 -6.40 -6.97 1.80
CA ALA A 22 -7.81 -6.85 1.44
C ALA A 22 -8.39 -5.46 1.73
N ALA A 23 -8.00 -4.83 2.84
CA ALA A 23 -8.38 -3.45 3.15
C ALA A 23 -7.79 -2.44 2.14
N LEU A 24 -6.52 -2.61 1.77
CA LEU A 24 -5.85 -1.78 0.76
C LEU A 24 -6.50 -1.93 -0.62
N LEU A 25 -6.72 -3.15 -1.11
CA LEU A 25 -7.37 -3.40 -2.41
C LEU A 25 -8.78 -2.81 -2.44
N GLY A 26 -9.53 -2.96 -1.34
CA GLY A 26 -10.87 -2.38 -1.20
C GLY A 26 -10.89 -0.86 -1.20
N TRP A 27 -9.88 -0.21 -0.60
CA TRP A 27 -9.74 1.24 -0.63
C TRP A 27 -9.33 1.76 -2.02
N MET A 28 -8.46 1.02 -2.72
CA MET A 28 -8.01 1.34 -4.07
C MET A 28 -9.07 1.10 -5.15
N GLU A 29 -10.27 0.63 -4.77
CA GLU A 29 -11.36 0.25 -5.68
C GLU A 29 -10.88 -0.67 -6.82
N GLU A 30 -9.99 -1.64 -6.52
CA GLU A 30 -9.45 -2.52 -7.55
C GLU A 30 -10.56 -3.33 -8.24
N GLU A 31 -10.77 -3.08 -9.53
CA GLU A 31 -11.71 -3.83 -10.37
C GLU A 31 -11.09 -5.09 -10.99
N SER A 32 -9.76 -5.24 -10.95
CA SER A 32 -9.01 -6.30 -11.64
C SER A 32 -8.02 -7.00 -10.71
N THR A 33 -8.26 -8.28 -10.41
CA THR A 33 -7.38 -9.11 -9.55
C THR A 33 -5.99 -9.43 -10.15
N GLU A 34 -5.74 -9.00 -11.39
CA GLU A 34 -4.46 -9.19 -12.08
C GLU A 34 -3.49 -8.04 -11.83
N ASP A 35 -3.99 -6.85 -11.52
CA ASP A 35 -3.17 -5.71 -11.19
C ASP A 35 -2.53 -5.90 -9.82
N ARG A 36 -1.25 -5.51 -9.72
CA ARG A 36 -0.47 -5.64 -8.48
C ARG A 36 0.29 -4.39 -8.15
N GLU A 37 0.13 -3.35 -8.96
CA GLU A 37 0.83 -2.08 -8.90
C GLU A 37 -0.22 -0.98 -8.75
N TYR A 38 -0.07 -0.17 -7.71
CA TYR A 38 -0.97 0.94 -7.40
C TYR A 38 -0.19 2.22 -7.25
N TYR A 39 -0.79 3.30 -7.73
CA TYR A 39 -0.33 4.62 -7.39
C TYR A 39 -0.79 4.96 -5.97
N LEU A 40 0.16 5.27 -5.10
CA LEU A 40 -0.07 5.64 -3.70
C LEU A 40 0.49 7.04 -3.45
N THR A 41 -0.30 7.90 -2.83
CA THR A 41 0.11 9.23 -2.39
C THR A 41 0.14 9.36 -0.86
N ALA A 42 0.82 10.39 -0.38
CA ALA A 42 0.77 10.77 1.03
C ALA A 42 -0.66 11.16 1.48
N GLU A 43 -1.43 11.80 0.60
CA GLU A 43 -2.82 12.18 0.84
C GLU A 43 -3.72 10.95 1.03
N ASP A 44 -3.53 9.91 0.21
CA ASP A 44 -4.25 8.64 0.36
C ASP A 44 -4.04 8.04 1.75
N CYS A 45 -2.82 8.09 2.28
CA CYS A 45 -2.52 7.63 3.63
C CYS A 45 -3.21 8.46 4.72
N GLU A 46 -3.48 9.75 4.49
CA GLU A 46 -4.25 10.59 5.42
C GLU A 46 -5.73 10.24 5.36
N LEU A 47 -6.29 10.17 4.15
CA LEU A 47 -7.69 9.81 3.91
C LEU A 47 -8.02 8.41 4.46
N MET A 48 -7.15 7.43 4.27
CA MET A 48 -7.28 6.10 4.88
C MET A 48 -7.43 6.18 6.41
N GLY A 49 -6.67 7.07 7.05
CA GLY A 49 -6.74 7.29 8.50
C GLY A 49 -8.09 7.86 8.93
N GLU A 50 -8.63 8.82 8.17
CA GLU A 50 -9.95 9.39 8.44
C GLU A 50 -11.09 8.37 8.23
N GLN A 51 -10.93 7.44 7.28
CA GLN A 51 -11.88 6.36 7.02
C GLN A 51 -11.78 5.19 8.02
N GLY A 52 -10.85 5.24 8.98
CA GLY A 52 -10.69 4.22 10.00
C GLY A 52 -10.00 2.94 9.51
N ILE A 53 -9.20 3.03 8.44
CA ILE A 53 -8.31 1.95 8.01
C ILE A 53 -7.26 1.67 9.10
N ASP A 54 -6.82 0.42 9.17
CA ASP A 54 -5.84 -0.04 10.16
C ASP A 54 -4.62 0.91 10.25
N PRO A 55 -4.36 1.53 11.41
CA PRO A 55 -3.27 2.49 11.57
C PRO A 55 -1.89 1.85 11.37
N THR A 56 -1.76 0.54 11.59
CA THR A 56 -0.50 -0.18 11.35
C THR A 56 -0.23 -0.38 9.85
N LEU A 57 -1.27 -0.55 9.03
CA LEU A 57 -1.13 -0.54 7.58
C LEU A 57 -0.69 0.85 7.10
N ILE A 58 -1.36 1.91 7.57
CA ILE A 58 -1.02 3.30 7.21
C ILE A 58 0.43 3.63 7.59
N ALA A 59 0.89 3.18 8.76
CA ALA A 59 2.29 3.37 9.17
C ALA A 59 3.28 2.71 8.19
N VAL A 60 3.00 1.50 7.72
CA VAL A 60 3.82 0.81 6.71
C VAL A 60 3.83 1.56 5.38
N LEU A 61 2.67 2.06 4.92
CA LEU A 61 2.55 2.82 3.67
C LEU A 61 3.29 4.17 3.74
N ARG A 62 3.19 4.88 4.87
CA ARG A 62 3.94 6.12 5.11
C ARG A 62 5.45 5.89 5.18
N GLU A 63 5.89 4.80 5.83
CA GLU A 63 7.30 4.39 5.82
C GLU A 63 7.77 4.03 4.41
N ALA A 64 6.93 3.39 3.58
CA ALA A 64 7.26 3.07 2.20
C ALA A 64 7.51 4.35 1.37
N LEU A 65 6.66 5.36 1.53
CA LEU A 65 6.82 6.67 0.88
C LEU A 65 8.14 7.34 1.25
N LYS A 66 8.68 7.11 2.46
CA LYS A 66 9.92 7.75 2.96
C LYS A 66 9.91 9.27 2.82
N GLY A 67 8.75 9.89 3.00
CA GLY A 67 8.56 11.33 2.85
C GLY A 67 8.44 11.83 1.40
N ARG A 68 8.30 10.94 0.41
CA ARG A 68 7.86 11.30 -0.94
C ARG A 68 6.37 11.66 -0.95
N GLU A 69 5.97 12.46 -1.93
CA GLU A 69 4.56 12.81 -2.18
C GLU A 69 3.77 11.60 -2.71
N ASP A 70 4.42 10.78 -3.53
CA ASP A 70 3.80 9.63 -4.18
C ASP A 70 4.81 8.51 -4.51
N MET A 71 4.27 7.34 -4.86
CA MET A 71 5.01 6.21 -5.43
C MET A 71 4.09 5.22 -6.16
N ASP A 72 4.69 4.46 -7.08
CA ASP A 72 4.12 3.20 -7.54
C ASP A 72 4.46 2.08 -6.55
N LEU A 73 3.43 1.52 -5.91
CA LEU A 73 3.51 0.47 -4.91
C LEU A 73 3.12 -0.87 -5.53
N ARG A 74 3.98 -1.87 -5.43
CA ARG A 74 3.69 -3.23 -5.87
C ARG A 74 3.59 -4.21 -4.71
N TYR A 75 2.65 -5.15 -4.76
CA TYR A 75 2.58 -6.24 -3.77
C TYR A 75 2.85 -7.64 -4.36
N ALA A 76 3.37 -8.55 -3.52
CA ALA A 76 3.53 -9.96 -3.86
C ALA A 76 3.33 -10.88 -2.65
N GLN A 77 2.79 -12.07 -2.88
CA GLN A 77 2.68 -13.11 -1.86
C GLN A 77 4.06 -13.75 -1.59
N GLU A 78 4.37 -13.92 -0.30
CA GLU A 78 5.54 -14.63 0.25
C GLU A 78 5.11 -15.76 1.19
#